data_AF-A0A497GFU1-F1
#
_entry.id   AF-A0A497GFU1-F1
#
_cell.length_a   1.000
_cell.length_b   1.000
_cell.length_c   1.000
_cell.angle_alpha   90.00
_cell.angle_beta   90.00
_cell.angle_gamma   90.00
#
_symmetry.space_group_name_H-M   'P 1'
#
loop_
_entity.id
_entity.type
_entity.pdbx_description
1 polymer ?
#
loop_
_entity_poly.entity_id
_entity_poly.type
_entity_poly.pdbx_seq_one_letter_code
_entity_poly.pdbx_strand_id
1 'polypeptide(L)'
;MKIINRFPPNIETIKKYFAVADNTIFTYGDTIYNPANGHIDRALEKHEAVHSRQQGDEPDVWWAKYIASEDFRLSQEVEAYQTQYREKKQMIKDKNQLFRYANQLATDLSSNLYGKVINHQDAMTAITSTKTYKFNV
;
A
#
# COMPACT_ATOMS: atom_id res chain seq x y z
N MET A 1 -14.93 -4.68 4.09
CA MET A 1 -14.72 -3.23 3.88
C MET A 1 -15.76 -2.70 2.92
N LYS A 2 -16.05 -1.40 2.95
CA LYS A 2 -16.89 -0.72 1.96
C LYS A 2 -16.01 -0.12 0.87
N ILE A 3 -16.49 0.00 -0.36
CA ILE A 3 -15.81 0.71 -1.45
C ILE A 3 -16.71 1.87 -1.88
N ILE A 4 -16.16 3.09 -1.93
CA ILE A 4 -16.91 4.27 -2.38
C ILE A 4 -16.10 5.11 -3.37
N ASN A 5 -16.80 5.74 -4.32
CA ASN A 5 -16.19 6.42 -5.45
C ASN A 5 -15.99 7.92 -5.18
N ARG A 6 -15.15 8.25 -4.19
CA ARG A 6 -14.75 9.62 -3.84
C ARG A 6 -13.42 9.61 -3.10
N PHE A 7 -12.84 10.79 -2.86
CA PHE A 7 -11.65 10.95 -2.02
C PHE A 7 -11.95 10.74 -0.51
N PRO A 8 -10.93 10.35 0.30
CA PRO A 8 -11.07 10.20 1.74
C PRO A 8 -11.28 11.55 2.45
N PRO A 9 -11.81 11.54 3.69
CA PRO A 9 -12.11 12.76 4.44
C PRO A 9 -10.86 13.62 4.73
N ASN A 10 -9.67 13.01 4.78
CA ASN A 10 -8.40 13.68 5.05
C ASN A 10 -7.57 13.99 3.79
N ILE A 11 -8.17 13.95 2.59
CA ILE A 11 -7.45 14.14 1.30
C ILE A 11 -6.66 15.45 1.23
N GLU A 12 -7.21 16.54 1.76
CA GLU A 12 -6.54 17.85 1.75
C GLU A 12 -5.27 17.85 2.61
N THR A 13 -5.20 17.02 3.65
CA THR A 13 -3.98 16.83 4.43
C THR A 13 -2.98 15.99 3.64
N ILE A 14 -3.41 14.87 3.06
CA ILE A 14 -2.54 13.97 2.28
C ILE A 14 -1.86 14.72 1.12
N LYS A 15 -2.63 15.53 0.37
CA LYS A 15 -2.13 16.30 -0.77
C LYS A 15 -1.07 17.35 -0.42
N LYS A 16 -0.96 17.77 0.84
CA LYS A 16 0.09 18.70 1.29
C LYS A 16 1.46 18.02 1.40
N TYR A 17 1.50 16.71 1.63
CA TYR A 17 2.73 15.97 1.88
C TYR A 17 3.10 15.02 0.74
N PHE A 18 2.11 14.56 -0.02
CA PHE A 18 2.32 13.58 -1.09
C PHE A 18 1.76 14.08 -2.42
N ALA A 19 2.49 13.77 -3.51
CA ALA A 19 2.00 13.95 -4.87
C ALA A 19 0.97 12.86 -5.20
N VAL A 20 -0.29 13.14 -4.88
CA VAL A 20 -1.43 12.24 -5.11
C VAL A 20 -1.90 12.34 -6.55
N ALA A 21 -2.07 11.19 -7.22
CA ALA A 21 -2.75 11.12 -8.51
C ALA A 21 -4.27 10.98 -8.33
N ASP A 22 -5.05 11.40 -9.33
CA ASP A 22 -6.51 11.35 -9.26
C ASP A 22 -7.09 9.93 -9.18
N ASN A 23 -6.30 8.92 -9.55
CA ASN A 23 -6.66 7.50 -9.48
C ASN A 23 -6.04 6.77 -8.28
N THR A 24 -5.39 7.47 -7.35
CA THR A 24 -4.86 6.86 -6.13
C THR A 24 -6.00 6.31 -5.28
N ILE A 25 -5.85 5.06 -4.83
CA ILE A 25 -6.76 4.40 -3.89
C ILE A 25 -6.32 4.72 -2.47
N PHE A 26 -7.28 4.90 -1.57
CA PHE A 26 -7.00 5.16 -0.15
C PHE A 26 -7.84 4.26 0.74
N THR A 27 -7.30 3.95 1.91
CA THR A 27 -8.08 3.39 3.01
C THR A 27 -8.20 4.39 4.15
N TYR A 28 -9.42 4.58 4.65
CA TYR A 28 -9.69 5.34 5.86
C TYR A 28 -10.77 4.63 6.69
N GLY A 29 -10.38 4.13 7.86
CA GLY A 29 -11.20 3.26 8.71
C GLY A 29 -11.53 1.94 7.99
N ASP A 30 -12.82 1.63 7.89
CA ASP A 30 -13.36 0.40 7.27
C ASP A 30 -13.66 0.54 5.76
N THR A 31 -13.25 1.66 5.15
CA THR A 31 -13.68 2.09 3.82
C THR A 31 -12.50 2.32 2.88
N ILE A 32 -12.59 1.73 1.68
CA ILE A 32 -11.75 1.99 0.52
C ILE A 32 -12.36 3.14 -0.28
N TYR A 33 -11.56 4.13 -0.60
CA TYR A 33 -11.89 5.32 -1.38
C TYR A 33 -11.25 5.20 -2.76
N ASN A 34 -12.09 5.10 -3.79
CA ASN A 34 -11.73 4.87 -5.19
C ASN A 34 -12.18 6.05 -6.06
N PRO A 35 -11.52 7.21 -5.97
CA PRO A 35 -11.98 8.45 -6.59
C PRO A 35 -12.18 8.36 -8.11
N ALA A 36 -11.33 7.61 -8.81
CA ALA A 36 -11.44 7.41 -10.26
C ALA A 36 -12.37 6.26 -10.67
N ASN A 37 -13.03 5.59 -9.72
CA ASN A 37 -13.84 4.39 -9.96
C ASN A 37 -13.09 3.32 -10.79
N GLY A 38 -11.78 3.16 -10.51
CA GLY A 38 -10.93 2.18 -11.17
C GLY A 38 -11.25 0.74 -10.73
N HIS A 39 -10.74 -0.24 -11.46
CA HIS A 39 -10.89 -1.64 -11.06
C HIS A 39 -10.02 -1.94 -9.84
N ILE A 40 -10.66 -2.44 -8.77
CA ILE A 40 -9.98 -2.99 -7.59
C ILE A 40 -10.05 -4.51 -7.69
N ASP A 41 -8.90 -5.14 -7.93
CA ASP A 41 -8.82 -6.59 -7.90
C ASP A 41 -8.75 -7.12 -6.46
N ARG A 42 -8.97 -8.43 -6.28
CA ARG A 42 -8.97 -9.08 -4.97
C ARG A 42 -7.64 -8.89 -4.21
N ALA A 43 -6.50 -8.84 -4.91
CA ALA A 43 -5.21 -8.69 -4.24
C ALA A 43 -5.05 -7.27 -3.70
N LEU A 44 -5.46 -6.25 -4.46
CA LEU A 44 -5.50 -4.86 -4.02
C LEU A 44 -6.52 -4.66 -2.88
N GLU A 45 -7.70 -5.27 -2.93
CA GLU A 45 -8.65 -5.21 -1.81
C GLU A 45 -8.02 -5.76 -0.51
N LYS A 46 -7.20 -6.82 -0.61
CA LYS A 46 -6.48 -7.39 0.54
C LYS A 46 -5.33 -6.51 1.03
N HIS A 47 -4.70 -5.75 0.14
CA HIS A 47 -3.75 -4.69 0.51
C HIS A 47 -4.46 -3.64 1.37
N GLU A 48 -5.57 -3.09 0.88
CA GLU A 48 -6.34 -2.07 1.59
C GLU A 48 -6.91 -2.57 2.93
N ALA A 49 -7.29 -3.85 3.00
CA ALA A 49 -7.71 -4.47 4.26
C ALA A 49 -6.61 -4.52 5.33
N VAL A 50 -5.34 -4.59 4.92
CA VAL A 50 -4.20 -4.48 5.85
C VAL A 50 -4.15 -3.08 6.44
N HIS A 51 -4.27 -2.03 5.61
CA HIS A 51 -4.31 -0.64 6.09
C HIS A 51 -5.50 -0.38 7.02
N SER A 52 -6.68 -0.91 6.70
CA SER A 52 -7.86 -0.80 7.56
C SER A 52 -7.60 -1.39 8.94
N ARG A 53 -7.00 -2.58 8.99
CA ARG A 53 -6.61 -3.22 10.25
C ARG A 53 -5.52 -2.45 10.98
N GLN A 54 -4.53 -1.91 10.26
CA GLN A 54 -3.43 -1.13 10.83
C GLN A 54 -3.92 0.18 11.45
N GLN A 55 -4.94 0.80 10.85
CA GLN A 55 -5.58 2.02 11.37
C GLN A 55 -6.38 1.77 12.66
N GLY A 56 -6.99 0.59 12.78
CA GLY A 56 -7.83 0.25 13.93
C GLY A 56 -8.99 1.24 14.08
N ASP A 57 -9.25 1.64 15.33
CA ASP A 57 -10.33 2.59 15.65
C ASP A 57 -9.89 4.07 15.52
N GLU A 58 -8.61 4.34 15.23
CA GLU A 58 -8.03 5.70 15.20
C GLU A 58 -7.35 6.03 13.85
N PRO A 59 -8.10 6.07 12.73
CA PRO A 59 -7.53 6.32 11.40
C PRO A 59 -6.81 7.66 11.29
N ASP A 60 -7.27 8.71 11.98
CA ASP A 60 -6.60 10.02 11.99
C ASP A 60 -5.21 9.97 12.64
N VAL A 61 -5.09 9.27 13.77
CA VAL A 61 -3.82 9.11 14.49
C VAL A 61 -2.84 8.29 13.63
N TRP A 62 -3.34 7.24 12.99
CA TRP A 62 -2.55 6.44 12.06
C TRP A 62 -2.04 7.27 10.88
N TRP A 63 -2.92 8.04 10.22
CA TRP A 63 -2.52 8.90 9.09
C TRP A 63 -1.54 9.99 9.50
N ALA A 64 -1.69 10.58 10.69
CA ALA A 64 -0.73 11.55 11.22
C ALA A 64 0.68 10.93 11.36
N LYS A 65 0.77 9.70 11.88
CA LYS A 65 2.04 8.96 11.97
C LYS A 65 2.59 8.59 10.59
N TYR A 66 1.73 8.15 9.68
CA TYR A 66 2.08 7.78 8.30
C TYR A 66 2.67 8.96 7.51
N ILE A 67 2.12 10.16 7.71
CA ILE A 67 2.63 11.39 7.12
C ILE A 67 3.96 11.79 7.77
N ALA A 68 4.04 11.73 9.11
CA ALA A 68 5.17 12.28 9.85
C ALA A 68 6.42 11.37 9.88
N SER A 69 6.26 10.04 9.76
CA SER A 69 7.35 9.08 9.91
C SER A 69 7.47 8.18 8.69
N GLU A 70 8.59 8.32 7.98
CA GLU A 70 8.92 7.52 6.81
C GLU A 70 9.10 6.05 7.13
N ASP A 71 9.75 5.73 8.25
CA ASP A 71 9.92 4.35 8.72
C ASP A 71 8.60 3.70 9.07
N PHE A 72 7.72 4.44 9.76
CA PHE A 72 6.37 3.95 10.05
C PHE A 72 5.63 3.67 8.75
N ARG A 73 5.56 4.65 7.84
CA ARG A 73 4.96 4.50 6.51
C ARG A 73 5.49 3.28 5.77
N LEU A 74 6.81 3.14 5.65
CA LEU A 74 7.43 2.00 4.98
C LEU A 74 7.05 0.67 5.64
N SER A 75 7.05 0.59 6.97
CA SER A 75 6.64 -0.63 7.68
C SER A 75 5.19 -1.03 7.40
N GLN A 76 4.29 -0.04 7.25
CA GLN A 76 2.88 -0.27 6.97
C GLN A 76 2.68 -0.79 5.53
N GLU A 77 3.31 -0.12 4.56
CA GLU A 77 3.26 -0.46 3.14
C GLU A 77 3.85 -1.84 2.86
N VAL A 78 5.00 -2.18 3.46
CA VAL A 78 5.65 -3.48 3.24
C VAL A 78 4.72 -4.62 3.63
N GLU A 79 4.03 -4.53 4.76
CA GLU A 79 3.07 -5.55 5.17
C GLU A 79 1.90 -5.68 4.18
N ALA A 80 1.40 -4.54 3.68
CA ALA A 80 0.29 -4.50 2.74
C ALA A 80 0.70 -5.08 1.37
N TYR A 81 1.83 -4.67 0.81
CA TYR A 81 2.37 -5.23 -0.44
C TYR A 81 2.74 -6.71 -0.33
N GLN A 82 3.29 -7.16 0.82
CA GLN A 82 3.52 -8.58 1.06
C GLN A 82 2.20 -9.37 0.97
N THR A 83 1.12 -8.83 1.55
CA THR A 83 -0.21 -9.45 1.49
C THR A 83 -0.75 -9.48 0.07
N GLN A 84 -0.65 -8.37 -0.66
CA GLN A 84 -1.06 -8.26 -2.05
C GLN A 84 -0.33 -9.28 -2.94
N TYR A 85 0.99 -9.40 -2.78
CA TYR A 85 1.80 -10.38 -3.49
C TYR A 85 1.39 -11.82 -3.17
N ARG A 86 1.18 -12.17 -1.89
CA ARG A 86 0.74 -13.51 -1.48
C ARG A 86 -0.61 -13.89 -2.09
N GLU A 87 -1.56 -12.96 -2.14
CA GLU A 87 -2.86 -13.20 -2.77
C GLU A 87 -2.72 -13.38 -4.28
N LYS A 88 -1.92 -12.52 -4.95
CA LYS A 88 -1.69 -12.64 -6.40
C LYS A 88 -1.00 -13.94 -6.78
N LYS A 89 -0.06 -14.42 -5.95
CA LYS A 89 0.65 -15.70 -6.13
C LYS A 89 -0.29 -16.91 -6.13
N GLN A 90 -1.42 -16.86 -5.44
CA GLN A 90 -2.41 -17.94 -5.46
C GLN A 90 -3.15 -18.01 -6.80
N MET A 91 -3.34 -16.85 -7.43
CA MET A 91 -4.11 -16.67 -8.67
C MET A 91 -3.26 -16.85 -9.93
N ILE A 92 -2.03 -16.34 -9.95
CA ILE A 92 -1.12 -16.42 -11.10
C ILE A 92 -0.35 -17.74 -11.09
N LYS A 93 -0.50 -18.57 -12.14
CA LYS A 93 0.28 -19.81 -12.31
C LYS A 93 1.59 -19.60 -13.07
N ASP A 94 1.64 -18.63 -13.97
CA ASP A 94 2.84 -18.31 -14.73
C ASP A 94 3.86 -17.55 -13.86
N LYS A 95 5.03 -18.15 -13.67
CA LYS A 95 6.14 -17.56 -12.89
C LYS A 95 6.64 -16.25 -13.48
N ASN A 96 6.66 -16.11 -14.81
CA ASN A 96 7.09 -14.88 -15.48
C ASN A 96 6.09 -13.74 -15.28
N GLN A 97 4.80 -14.06 -15.26
CA GLN A 97 3.75 -13.10 -14.95
C GLN A 97 3.83 -12.67 -13.48
N LEU A 98 4.05 -13.63 -12.56
CA LEU A 98 4.20 -13.34 -11.14
C LEU A 98 5.44 -12.49 -10.85
N PHE A 99 6.57 -12.76 -11.51
CA PHE A 99 7.78 -11.95 -11.39
C PHE A 99 7.55 -10.52 -11.88
N ARG A 100 6.91 -10.33 -13.04
CA ARG A 100 6.54 -9.00 -13.54
C ARG A 100 5.64 -8.25 -12.57
N TYR A 101 4.70 -8.95 -11.94
CA TYR A 101 3.84 -8.35 -10.92
C TYR A 101 4.62 -7.93 -9.68
N ALA A 102 5.50 -8.78 -9.15
CA ALA A 102 6.36 -8.43 -8.01
C ALA A 102 7.26 -7.22 -8.34
N ASN A 103 7.76 -7.13 -9.57
CA ASN A 103 8.56 -6.01 -10.05
C ASN A 103 7.76 -4.71 -10.10
N GLN A 104 6.49 -4.77 -10.50
CA GLN A 104 5.59 -3.61 -10.45
C GLN A 104 5.40 -3.14 -9.00
N LEU A 105 5.08 -4.05 -8.07
CA LEU A 105 4.90 -3.67 -6.66
C LEU A 105 6.19 -3.09 -6.05
N ALA A 106 7.35 -3.63 -6.40
CA ALA A 106 8.64 -3.10 -5.96
C ALA A 106 8.93 -1.71 -6.55
N THR A 107 8.52 -1.46 -7.80
CA THR A 107 8.60 -0.14 -8.45
C THR A 107 7.70 0.87 -7.73
N ASP A 108 6.47 0.46 -7.40
CA ASP A 108 5.53 1.30 -6.68
C ASP A 108 6.07 1.66 -5.29
N LEU A 109 6.49 0.66 -4.51
CA LEU A 109 7.01 0.82 -3.14
C LEU A 109 8.32 1.63 -3.07
N SER A 110 9.21 1.49 -4.07
CA SER A 110 10.46 2.28 -4.14
C SER A 110 10.31 3.63 -4.86
N SER A 111 9.09 3.98 -5.29
CA SER A 111 8.84 5.25 -5.94
C SER A 111 8.99 6.45 -5.00
N ASN A 112 9.06 7.64 -5.57
CA ASN A 112 9.11 8.90 -4.81
C ASN A 112 7.89 9.10 -3.91
N LEU A 113 6.77 8.43 -4.19
CA LEU A 113 5.55 8.56 -3.39
C LEU A 113 5.81 8.24 -1.91
N TYR A 114 6.71 7.29 -1.65
CA TYR A 114 7.05 6.88 -0.30
C TYR A 114 8.30 7.57 0.26
N GLY A 115 8.97 8.44 -0.51
CA GLY A 115 10.16 9.19 -0.08
C GLY A 115 11.50 8.57 -0.47
N LYS A 116 11.54 7.57 -1.38
CA LYS A 116 12.74 6.77 -1.71
C LYS A 116 13.38 6.09 -0.48
N VAL A 117 12.58 5.77 0.52
CA VAL A 117 13.01 5.19 1.80
C VAL A 117 13.60 3.79 1.60
N ILE A 118 13.22 3.13 0.49
CA ILE A 118 13.69 1.81 0.12
C ILE A 118 14.09 1.80 -1.36
N ASN A 119 15.23 1.16 -1.67
CA ASN A 119 15.60 0.93 -3.06
C ASN A 119 14.79 -0.23 -3.66
N HIS A 120 14.74 -0.32 -4.98
CA HIS A 120 13.95 -1.33 -5.68
C HIS A 120 14.33 -2.79 -5.31
N GLN A 121 15.62 -3.07 -5.10
CA GLN A 121 16.10 -4.42 -4.78
C GLN A 121 15.66 -4.86 -3.38
N ASP A 122 15.72 -3.95 -2.41
CA ASP A 122 15.25 -4.19 -1.05
C ASP A 122 13.72 -4.28 -1.02
N ALA A 123 13.01 -3.47 -1.82
CA ALA A 123 11.55 -3.57 -1.97
C ALA A 123 11.14 -4.94 -2.51
N MET A 124 11.78 -5.43 -3.56
CA MET A 124 11.54 -6.77 -4.10
C MET A 124 11.75 -7.86 -3.03
N THR A 125 12.86 -7.75 -2.29
CA THR A 125 13.20 -8.70 -1.22
C THR A 125 12.16 -8.67 -0.10
N ALA A 126 11.77 -7.48 0.34
CA ALA A 126 10.77 -7.28 1.40
C ALA A 126 9.40 -7.83 0.98
N ILE A 127 8.92 -7.52 -0.23
CA ILE A 127 7.60 -7.94 -0.73
C ILE A 127 7.50 -9.46 -0.89
N THR A 128 8.58 -10.10 -1.35
CA THR A 128 8.59 -11.55 -1.63
C THR A 128 8.94 -12.40 -0.41
N SER A 129 9.42 -11.79 0.68
CA SER A 129 9.75 -12.45 1.93
C SER A 129 8.54 -13.14 2.57
N THR A 130 8.76 -14.31 3.17
CA THR A 130 7.76 -15.04 3.95
C THR A 130 7.66 -14.60 5.40
N LYS A 131 8.64 -13.83 5.91
CA LYS A 131 8.64 -13.23 7.25
C LYS A 131 8.45 -11.72 7.14
N THR A 132 7.81 -11.10 8.15
CA THR A 132 7.75 -9.64 8.28
C THR A 132 9.18 -9.10 8.24
N TYR A 133 9.51 -8.37 7.17
CA TYR A 133 10.85 -7.84 6.98
C TYR A 133 11.04 -6.70 7.99
N LYS A 134 11.99 -6.86 8.92
CA LYS A 134 12.39 -5.79 9.83
C LYS A 134 13.57 -5.07 9.20
N PHE A 135 13.39 -3.81 8.85
CA PHE A 135 14.50 -2.95 8.48
C PHE A 135 15.39 -2.78 9.71
N ASN A 136 16.67 -3.12 9.57
CA ASN A 136 17.68 -2.63 10.51
C ASN A 136 18.00 -1.22 10.05
N VAL A 137 17.34 -0.24 10.67
CA VAL A 137 17.70 1.18 10.55
C VAL A 137 18.81 1.45 11.55
#